data_AF-A0A2V5WGZ1-F1
#
_entry.id   AF-A0A2V5WGZ1-F1
#
_cell.length_a   1.000
_cell.length_b   1.000
_cell.length_c   1.000
_cell.angle_alpha   90.00
_cell.angle_beta   90.00
_cell.angle_gamma   90.00
#
_symmetry.space_group_name_H-M   'P 1'
#
loop_
_entity.id
_entity.type
_entity.pdbx_description
1 polymer ?
#
loop_
_entity_poly.entity_id
_entity_poly.type
_entity_poly.pdbx_seq_one_letter_code
_entity_poly.pdbx_strand_id
1 'polypeptide(L)'
;MKNPLVAIMGSFSILLCAFSFGSETAPPVRTMEVTVFVPADLQKYKEMINGADFKGTAELPFVKKKVVVPYSADVVRASAEAAAKEIPTRGGPTILYLKIKKGTAYVLLNIDRDGWAGVSFSLARCHPVIERTLLQFKNIKRVVWDEAPGEKRLYDR
;
A
#
# COMPACT_ATOMS: atom_id res chain seq x y z
N MET A 1 40.95 6.91 53.27
CA MET A 1 42.40 7.16 53.18
C MET A 1 42.79 7.26 51.71
N LYS A 2 43.48 8.36 51.37
CA LYS A 2 44.41 8.63 50.25
C LYS A 2 44.80 7.40 49.38
N ASN A 3 44.53 7.40 48.07
CA ASN A 3 45.34 7.95 46.94
C ASN A 3 46.10 6.79 46.21
N PRO A 4 46.77 7.01 45.06
CA PRO A 4 46.27 6.80 43.69
C PRO A 4 47.32 5.95 42.89
N LEU A 5 47.34 6.08 41.54
CA LEU A 5 48.44 5.87 40.57
C LEU A 5 47.98 5.00 39.39
N VAL A 6 48.34 5.16 38.11
CA VAL A 6 49.01 6.18 37.24
C VAL A 6 49.22 5.47 35.88
N ALA A 7 49.60 6.25 34.85
CA ALA A 7 50.15 5.88 33.53
C ALA A 7 49.12 5.64 32.42
N ILE A 8 48.91 6.49 31.41
CA ILE A 8 49.79 7.24 30.47
C ILE A 8 50.49 6.35 29.43
N MET A 9 50.11 6.61 28.17
CA MET A 9 50.82 6.47 26.88
C MET A 9 51.07 5.09 26.26
N GLY A 10 50.66 4.97 24.99
CA GLY A 10 51.10 3.94 24.07
C GLY A 10 50.45 4.08 22.69
N SER A 11 50.98 5.02 21.90
CA SER A 11 50.61 5.25 20.49
C SER A 11 51.06 4.09 19.60
N PHE A 12 50.20 3.62 18.67
CA PHE A 12 50.64 2.93 17.45
C PHE A 12 49.58 3.12 16.35
N SER A 13 49.95 3.90 15.34
CA SER A 13 49.27 4.02 14.05
C SER A 13 49.54 2.79 13.16
N ILE A 14 48.82 2.73 12.03
CA ILE A 14 48.90 1.80 10.86
C ILE A 14 47.64 0.91 10.81
N LEU A 15 46.79 0.84 9.78
CA LEU A 15 46.94 1.12 8.35
C LEU A 15 45.56 1.48 7.75
N LEU A 16 45.57 2.39 6.78
CA LEU A 16 44.49 2.62 5.81
C LEU A 16 44.01 1.30 5.18
N CYS A 17 42.71 1.04 5.26
CA CYS A 17 41.96 0.45 4.15
C CYS A 17 40.77 1.37 3.89
N ALA A 18 40.99 2.34 3.01
CA ALA A 18 39.92 3.12 2.42
C ALA A 18 39.09 2.20 1.53
N PHE A 19 38.07 1.55 2.10
CA PHE A 19 36.93 1.11 1.33
C PHE A 19 36.13 2.36 0.96
N SER A 20 36.51 2.99 -0.15
CA SER A 20 35.59 3.84 -0.90
C SER A 20 34.52 2.92 -1.50
N PHE A 21 33.59 2.46 -0.66
CA PHE A 21 32.26 2.13 -1.15
C PHE A 21 31.72 3.45 -1.69
N GLY A 22 31.78 3.60 -3.01
CA GLY A 22 30.92 4.53 -3.71
C GLY A 22 29.50 4.20 -3.31
N SER A 23 29.02 4.88 -2.28
CA SER A 23 27.59 5.00 -2.01
C SER A 23 27.07 5.80 -3.19
N GLU A 24 26.70 5.08 -4.25
CA GLU A 24 25.83 5.59 -5.28
C GLU A 24 24.50 5.88 -4.59
N THR A 25 24.46 7.05 -3.94
CA THR A 25 23.28 7.59 -3.30
C THR A 25 22.28 7.79 -4.41
N ALA A 26 21.35 6.85 -4.55
CA ALA A 26 20.21 7.02 -5.42
C ALA A 26 19.62 8.41 -5.15
N PRO A 27 19.29 9.19 -6.20
CA PRO A 27 18.78 10.53 -6.02
C PRO A 27 17.58 10.48 -5.06
N PRO A 28 17.43 11.47 -4.16
CA PRO A 28 16.36 11.46 -3.18
C PRO A 28 15.01 11.34 -3.90
N VAL A 29 14.32 10.22 -3.67
CA VAL A 29 13.00 9.97 -4.24
C VAL A 29 12.05 10.98 -3.62
N ARG A 30 11.50 11.88 -4.45
CA ARG A 30 10.47 12.83 -3.99
C ARG A 30 9.27 12.05 -3.48
N THR A 31 8.72 12.45 -2.35
CA THR A 31 7.55 11.82 -1.73
C THR A 31 6.37 12.79 -1.62
N MET A 32 5.18 12.24 -1.39
CA MET A 32 3.97 12.99 -1.07
C MET A 32 3.14 12.24 -0.02
N GLU A 33 2.27 12.95 0.71
CA GLU A 33 1.29 12.33 1.59
C GLU A 33 -0.02 12.07 0.85
N VAL A 34 -0.54 10.85 0.97
CA VAL A 34 -1.89 10.50 0.53
C VAL A 34 -2.73 10.05 1.71
N THR A 35 -4.04 10.29 1.64
CA THR A 35 -4.99 9.76 2.63
C THR A 35 -5.58 8.46 2.11
N VAL A 36 -5.61 7.43 2.95
CA VAL A 36 -6.25 6.14 2.69
C VAL A 36 -7.23 5.80 3.81
N PHE A 37 -8.20 4.94 3.53
CA PHE A 37 -9.12 4.42 4.54
C PHE A 37 -8.76 2.98 4.85
N VAL A 38 -8.56 2.67 6.13
CA VAL A 38 -8.24 1.32 6.61
C VAL A 38 -9.19 0.92 7.73
N PRO A 39 -9.48 -0.37 7.92
CA PRO A 39 -10.22 -0.84 9.09
C PRO A 39 -9.52 -0.39 10.37
N ALA A 40 -10.29 0.12 11.35
CA ALA A 40 -9.72 0.54 12.63
C ALA A 40 -9.05 -0.64 13.36
N ASP A 41 -9.63 -1.83 13.24
CA ASP A 41 -9.09 -3.09 13.73
C ASP A 41 -8.89 -4.04 12.55
N LEU A 42 -7.65 -4.07 12.05
CA LEU A 42 -7.29 -4.89 10.90
C LEU A 42 -7.36 -6.40 11.21
N GLN A 43 -7.08 -6.80 12.45
CA GLN A 43 -7.08 -8.21 12.83
C GLN A 43 -8.51 -8.75 12.88
N LYS A 44 -9.41 -8.04 13.59
CA LYS A 44 -10.83 -8.38 13.65
C LYS A 44 -11.45 -8.38 12.25
N TYR A 45 -11.14 -7.38 11.42
CA TYR A 45 -11.60 -7.34 10.02
C TYR A 45 -11.18 -8.58 9.23
N LYS A 46 -9.93 -9.02 9.36
CA LYS A 46 -9.43 -10.22 8.67
C LYS A 46 -10.10 -11.51 9.15
N GLU A 47 -10.34 -11.62 10.45
CA GLU A 47 -10.99 -12.77 11.09
C GLU A 47 -12.45 -12.88 10.68
N MET A 48 -13.20 -11.78 10.70
CA MET A 48 -14.61 -11.77 10.26
C MET A 48 -14.74 -12.18 8.80
N ILE A 49 -13.86 -11.70 7.93
CA ILE A 49 -13.84 -12.12 6.52
C ILE A 49 -13.50 -13.61 6.39
N ASN A 50 -12.51 -14.12 7.13
CA ASN A 50 -12.19 -15.55 7.13
C ASN A 50 -13.35 -16.42 7.63
N GLY A 51 -14.11 -15.92 8.61
CA GLY A 51 -15.33 -16.56 9.11
C GLY A 51 -16.56 -16.35 8.23
N ALA A 52 -16.40 -15.72 7.05
CA ALA A 52 -17.48 -15.37 6.13
C ALA A 52 -18.58 -14.44 6.71
N ASP A 53 -18.29 -13.71 7.78
CA ASP A 53 -19.17 -12.68 8.34
C ASP A 53 -19.02 -11.36 7.58
N PHE A 54 -19.44 -11.34 6.32
CA PHE A 54 -19.35 -10.16 5.46
C PHE A 54 -20.26 -9.02 5.94
N LYS A 55 -21.39 -9.35 6.60
CA LYS A 55 -22.32 -8.35 7.12
C LYS A 55 -21.71 -7.58 8.29
N GLY A 56 -21.20 -8.27 9.30
CA GLY A 56 -20.54 -7.62 10.43
C GLY A 56 -19.27 -6.89 10.01
N THR A 57 -18.56 -7.40 8.99
CA THR A 57 -17.38 -6.72 8.43
C THR A 57 -17.72 -5.34 7.84
N ALA A 58 -18.88 -5.18 7.20
CA ALA A 58 -19.30 -3.91 6.59
C ALA A 58 -19.58 -2.80 7.63
N GLU A 59 -19.97 -3.21 8.85
CA GLU A 59 -20.25 -2.31 9.98
C GLU A 59 -18.99 -1.88 10.72
N LEU A 60 -17.84 -2.53 10.50
CA LEU A 60 -16.60 -2.14 11.15
C LEU A 60 -16.20 -0.71 10.74
N PRO A 61 -15.72 0.11 11.71
CA PRO A 61 -15.30 1.45 11.42
C PRO A 61 -14.03 1.45 10.56
N PHE A 62 -14.00 2.35 9.57
CA PHE A 62 -12.80 2.66 8.81
C PHE A 62 -12.28 4.02 9.24
N VAL A 63 -10.98 4.11 9.43
CA VAL A 63 -10.29 5.34 9.84
C VAL A 63 -9.44 5.87 8.70
N LYS A 64 -9.30 7.19 8.66
CA LYS A 64 -8.37 7.85 7.74
C LYS A 64 -6.96 7.68 8.26
N LYS A 65 -6.07 7.19 7.40
CA LYS A 65 -4.63 7.07 7.65
C LYS A 65 -3.90 7.89 6.59
N LYS A 66 -2.94 8.70 7.03
CA LYS A 66 -1.99 9.36 6.11
C LYS A 66 -0.83 8.42 5.84
N VAL A 67 -0.47 8.26 4.57
CA VAL A 67 0.62 7.39 4.12
C VAL A 67 1.54 8.19 3.21
N VAL A 68 2.84 8.08 3.45
CA VAL A 68 3.87 8.69 2.60
C VAL A 68 4.19 7.74 1.46
N VAL A 69 4.06 8.22 0.22
CA VAL A 69 4.31 7.46 -1.01
C VAL A 69 5.27 8.21 -1.92
N PRO A 70 5.93 7.54 -2.88
CA PRO A 70 6.63 8.24 -3.96
C PRO A 70 5.70 9.24 -4.65
N TYR A 71 6.26 10.39 -5.03
CA TYR A 71 5.51 11.42 -5.72
C TYR A 71 4.91 10.88 -7.03
N SER A 72 3.63 11.16 -7.25
CA SER A 72 2.91 10.84 -8.48
C SER A 72 2.00 11.99 -8.84
N ALA A 73 1.93 12.32 -10.14
CA ALA A 73 0.95 13.27 -10.64
C ALA A 73 -0.49 12.71 -10.55
N ASP A 74 -0.63 11.38 -10.60
CA ASP A 74 -1.91 10.68 -10.42
C ASP A 74 -2.11 10.31 -8.95
N VAL A 75 -2.62 11.27 -8.18
CA VAL A 75 -2.89 11.12 -6.75
C VAL A 75 -3.95 10.04 -6.49
N VAL A 76 -4.94 9.88 -7.39
CA VAL A 76 -6.02 8.90 -7.20
C VAL A 76 -5.45 7.48 -7.28
N ARG A 77 -4.64 7.19 -8.32
CA ARG A 77 -3.96 5.91 -8.45
C ARG A 77 -3.01 5.67 -7.28
N ALA A 78 -2.21 6.65 -6.90
CA ALA A 78 -1.28 6.53 -5.79
C ALA A 78 -2.00 6.21 -4.46
N SER A 79 -3.14 6.85 -4.19
CA SER A 79 -4.00 6.55 -3.04
C SER A 79 -4.55 5.12 -3.09
N ALA A 80 -5.02 4.66 -4.26
CA ALA A 80 -5.54 3.30 -4.43
C ALA A 80 -4.47 2.22 -4.21
N GLU A 81 -3.27 2.43 -4.76
CA GLU A 81 -2.13 1.54 -4.57
C GLU A 81 -1.66 1.54 -3.11
N ALA A 82 -1.64 2.70 -2.46
CA ALA A 82 -1.32 2.79 -1.03
C ALA A 82 -2.34 2.01 -0.18
N ALA A 83 -3.64 2.17 -0.46
CA ALA A 83 -4.70 1.44 0.23
C ALA A 83 -4.59 -0.08 0.02
N ALA A 84 -4.24 -0.53 -1.19
CA ALA A 84 -4.02 -1.94 -1.47
C ALA A 84 -2.87 -2.53 -0.62
N LYS A 85 -1.79 -1.78 -0.43
CA LYS A 85 -0.62 -2.19 0.37
C LYS A 85 -0.90 -2.32 1.87
N GLU A 86 -1.88 -1.58 2.39
CA GLU A 86 -2.30 -1.67 3.80
C GLU A 86 -2.98 -3.01 4.13
N ILE A 87 -3.44 -3.75 3.11
CA ILE A 87 -4.13 -5.02 3.25
C ILE A 87 -3.35 -6.11 2.50
N PRO A 88 -2.25 -6.62 3.09
CA PRO A 88 -1.46 -7.67 2.46
C PRO A 88 -2.31 -8.93 2.31
N THR A 89 -2.39 -9.45 1.07
CA THR A 89 -3.01 -10.72 0.74
C THR A 89 -2.04 -11.60 -0.06
N ARG A 90 -2.35 -12.90 -0.19
CA ARG A 90 -1.47 -13.90 -0.81
C ARG A 90 -1.09 -13.59 -2.27
N GLY A 91 -1.78 -12.68 -2.95
CA GLY A 91 -1.47 -12.24 -4.32
C GLY A 91 -0.86 -10.85 -4.45
N GLY A 92 -0.65 -10.11 -3.35
CA GLY A 92 -0.11 -8.74 -3.40
C GLY A 92 -0.95 -7.83 -4.30
N PRO A 93 -2.10 -7.31 -3.82
CA PRO A 93 -3.07 -6.61 -4.65
C PRO A 93 -2.40 -5.40 -5.30
N THR A 94 -2.34 -5.42 -6.63
CA THR A 94 -1.73 -4.36 -7.44
C THR A 94 -2.76 -3.85 -8.43
N ILE A 95 -2.89 -2.53 -8.52
CA ILE A 95 -3.80 -1.89 -9.49
C ILE A 95 -3.24 -2.07 -10.90
N LEU A 96 -3.85 -2.94 -11.70
CA LEU A 96 -3.52 -3.10 -13.12
C LEU A 96 -4.16 -2.01 -13.97
N TYR A 97 -5.40 -1.65 -13.63
CA TYR A 97 -6.18 -0.67 -14.36
C TYR A 97 -6.93 0.23 -13.39
N LEU A 98 -6.90 1.54 -13.66
CA LEU A 98 -7.70 2.52 -12.95
C LEU A 98 -8.03 3.65 -13.93
N LYS A 99 -9.33 3.85 -14.17
CA LYS A 99 -9.84 4.92 -15.02
C LYS A 99 -11.10 5.53 -14.45
N ILE A 100 -11.19 6.85 -14.49
CA ILE A 100 -12.38 7.58 -14.04
C ILE A 100 -13.15 8.05 -15.27
N LYS A 101 -14.41 7.64 -15.41
CA LYS A 101 -15.30 8.05 -16.50
C LYS A 101 -16.68 8.39 -15.93
N LYS A 102 -17.14 9.63 -16.16
CA LYS A 102 -18.43 10.15 -15.68
C LYS A 102 -18.66 9.90 -14.17
N GLY A 103 -17.61 10.10 -13.37
CA GLY A 103 -17.62 9.89 -11.93
C GLY A 103 -17.68 8.43 -11.46
N THR A 104 -17.45 7.47 -12.35
CA THR A 104 -17.23 6.07 -12.00
C THR A 104 -15.75 5.75 -12.10
N ALA A 105 -15.15 5.23 -11.04
CA ALA A 105 -13.81 4.63 -11.09
C ALA A 105 -13.93 3.16 -11.47
N TYR A 106 -13.36 2.79 -12.61
CA TYR A 106 -13.24 1.43 -13.11
C TYR A 106 -11.87 0.91 -12.70
N VAL A 107 -11.82 -0.17 -11.96
CA VAL A 107 -10.60 -0.68 -11.31
C VAL A 107 -10.45 -2.16 -11.61
N LEU A 108 -9.24 -2.58 -11.99
CA LEU A 108 -8.84 -3.99 -11.96
C LEU A 108 -7.59 -4.17 -11.11
N LEU A 109 -7.62 -5.18 -10.26
CA LEU A 109 -6.47 -5.71 -9.57
C LEU A 109 -5.91 -6.91 -10.31
N ASN A 110 -4.63 -7.22 -10.10
CA ASN A 110 -4.05 -8.48 -10.54
C ASN A 110 -4.82 -9.69 -10.01
N ILE A 111 -5.26 -9.64 -8.75
CA ILE A 111 -6.01 -10.70 -8.09
C ILE A 111 -7.45 -10.86 -8.59
N ASP A 112 -8.01 -9.91 -9.34
CA ASP A 112 -9.34 -10.07 -9.95
C ASP A 112 -9.31 -11.04 -11.14
N ARG A 113 -8.12 -11.29 -11.69
CA ARG A 113 -7.93 -12.04 -12.94
C ARG A 113 -7.50 -13.48 -12.72
N ASP A 114 -6.68 -13.71 -11.72
CA ASP A 114 -6.12 -15.02 -11.43
C ASP A 114 -7.01 -15.75 -10.40
N GLY A 115 -7.79 -16.71 -10.89
CA GLY A 115 -8.60 -17.56 -10.03
C GLY A 115 -7.73 -18.56 -9.26
N TRP A 116 -7.68 -18.42 -7.94
CA TRP A 116 -7.00 -19.39 -7.05
C TRP A 116 -7.76 -19.57 -5.74
N ALA A 117 -7.46 -20.66 -5.03
CA ALA A 117 -8.17 -21.03 -3.80
C ALA A 117 -8.01 -19.95 -2.71
N GLY A 118 -9.10 -19.24 -2.40
CA GLY A 118 -9.12 -18.15 -1.42
C GLY A 118 -8.98 -16.75 -2.03
N VAL A 119 -9.02 -16.62 -3.36
CA VAL A 119 -9.05 -15.32 -4.03
C VAL A 119 -10.26 -14.49 -3.58
N SER A 120 -11.44 -15.11 -3.40
CA SER A 120 -12.65 -14.43 -2.92
C SER A 120 -12.47 -13.74 -1.57
N PHE A 121 -11.77 -14.36 -0.61
CA PHE A 121 -11.43 -13.74 0.67
C PHE A 121 -10.42 -12.59 0.51
N SER A 122 -9.51 -12.69 -0.46
CA SER A 122 -8.57 -11.61 -0.76
C SER A 122 -9.28 -10.41 -1.38
N LEU A 123 -10.22 -10.64 -2.31
CA LEU A 123 -11.08 -9.62 -2.89
C LEU A 123 -11.95 -8.97 -1.81
N ALA A 124 -12.64 -9.77 -0.99
CA ALA A 124 -13.48 -9.29 0.12
C ALA A 124 -12.70 -8.42 1.12
N ARG A 125 -11.39 -8.67 1.29
CA ARG A 125 -10.52 -7.83 2.11
C ARG A 125 -10.14 -6.53 1.42
N CYS A 126 -9.64 -6.61 0.19
CA CYS A 126 -9.00 -5.48 -0.49
C CYS A 126 -9.99 -4.50 -1.11
N HIS A 127 -11.07 -5.01 -1.73
CA HIS A 127 -12.03 -4.18 -2.45
C HIS A 127 -12.62 -3.08 -1.57
N PRO A 128 -13.15 -3.33 -0.35
CA PRO A 128 -13.75 -2.27 0.46
C PRO A 128 -12.77 -1.16 0.88
N VAL A 129 -11.50 -1.51 1.09
CA VAL A 129 -10.44 -0.58 1.53
C VAL A 129 -10.08 0.38 0.40
N ILE A 130 -9.88 -0.18 -0.80
CA ILE A 130 -9.60 0.60 -2.00
C ILE A 130 -10.84 1.43 -2.39
N GLU A 131 -12.04 0.85 -2.35
CA GLU A 131 -13.28 1.53 -2.68
C GLU A 131 -13.52 2.74 -1.78
N ARG A 132 -13.47 2.58 -0.45
CA ARG A 132 -13.63 3.71 0.48
C ARG A 132 -12.55 4.78 0.28
N THR A 133 -11.33 4.37 -0.06
CA THR A 133 -10.25 5.29 -0.40
C THR A 133 -10.56 6.08 -1.67
N LEU A 134 -11.11 5.45 -2.72
CA LEU A 134 -11.48 6.14 -3.95
C LEU A 134 -12.69 7.06 -3.79
N LEU A 135 -13.68 6.65 -3.01
CA LEU A 135 -14.89 7.44 -2.76
C LEU A 135 -14.65 8.73 -1.95
N GLN A 136 -13.44 8.91 -1.40
CA GLN A 136 -13.06 10.18 -0.76
C GLN A 136 -12.92 11.33 -1.76
N PHE A 137 -12.61 11.01 -3.03
CA PHE A 137 -12.41 12.01 -4.07
C PHE A 137 -13.79 12.46 -4.60
N LYS A 138 -14.10 13.76 -4.47
CA LYS A 138 -15.43 14.31 -4.79
C LYS A 138 -15.90 14.05 -6.23
N ASN A 139 -14.98 13.81 -7.16
CA ASN A 139 -15.27 13.48 -8.55
C ASN A 139 -15.57 11.99 -8.78
N ILE A 140 -15.42 11.12 -7.78
CA ILE A 140 -15.72 9.68 -7.83
C ILE A 140 -16.96 9.40 -6.98
N LYS A 141 -18.03 8.94 -7.63
CA LYS A 141 -19.34 8.65 -7.00
C LYS A 141 -19.58 7.16 -6.81
N ARG A 142 -18.89 6.32 -7.59
CA ARG A 142 -19.00 4.86 -7.53
C ARG A 142 -17.71 4.20 -8.00
N VAL A 143 -17.48 2.97 -7.54
CA VAL A 143 -16.39 2.10 -7.98
C VAL A 143 -16.98 0.87 -8.66
N VAL A 144 -16.33 0.42 -9.73
CA VAL A 144 -16.69 -0.80 -10.47
C VAL A 144 -15.42 -1.63 -10.64
N TRP A 145 -15.51 -2.90 -10.26
CA TRP A 145 -14.43 -3.89 -10.35
C TRP A 145 -14.40 -4.54 -11.74
N ASP A 146 -14.19 -3.72 -12.76
CA ASP A 146 -14.11 -4.12 -14.16
C ASP A 146 -13.42 -3.00 -14.97
N GLU A 147 -13.13 -3.26 -16.23
CA GLU A 147 -12.68 -2.25 -17.19
C GLU A 147 -13.82 -1.29 -17.59
N ALA A 148 -13.46 -0.12 -18.12
CA ALA A 148 -14.46 0.83 -18.56
C ALA A 148 -15.17 0.34 -19.84
N PRO A 149 -16.50 0.54 -19.95
CA PRO A 149 -17.24 0.08 -21.12
C PRO A 149 -16.83 0.83 -22.39
N GLY A 150 -16.77 0.09 -23.49
CA GLY A 150 -16.41 0.59 -24.83
C GLY A 150 -14.91 0.69 -25.07
N GLU A 151 -14.09 0.16 -24.18
CA GLU A 151 -12.65 0.00 -24.40
C GLU A 151 -12.37 -1.45 -24.80
N LYS A 152 -11.41 -1.64 -25.72
CA LYS A 152 -10.93 -2.98 -26.03
C LYS A 152 -10.43 -3.56 -24.72
N ARG A 153 -10.97 -4.70 -24.31
CA ARG A 153 -10.52 -5.30 -23.06
C ARG A 153 -9.04 -5.53 -23.19
N LEU A 154 -8.25 -5.21 -22.16
CA LEU A 154 -6.79 -5.36 -22.23
C LEU A 154 -6.39 -6.82 -22.56
N TYR A 155 -7.34 -7.75 -22.50
CA TYR A 155 -7.12 -9.19 -22.59
C TYR A 155 -8.18 -9.97 -23.38
N ASP A 156 -8.95 -9.33 -24.28
CA ASP A 156 -9.58 -10.07 -25.37
C ASP A 156 -8.44 -10.55 -26.31
N ARG A 157 -7.93 -11.75 -26.03
CA ARG A 157 -7.02 -12.50 -26.91
C ARG A 157 -7.81 -13.22 -27.99
#